data_AF-Q63Y89-F1
#
_entry.id   AF-Q63Y89-F1
#
_cell.length_a   1.000
_cell.length_b   1.000
_cell.length_c   1.000
_cell.angle_alpha   90.00
_cell.angle_beta   90.00
_cell.angle_gamma   90.00
#
_symmetry.space_group_name_H-M   'P 1'
#
loop_
_entity.id
_entity.type
_entity.pdbx_description
1 polymer ?
#
loop_
_entity_poly.entity_id
_entity_poly.type
_entity_poly.pdbx_seq_one_letter_code
_entity_poly.pdbx_strand_id
1 'polypeptide(L)'
;MAARAARAAGARTSAPAVRINRRTAPRSSVRGTDNKTRTETEVDMFQMLPSMTFGRRLSVWWSCMWRQTLASAPVWILGVAIVGLSISRTHSAAGRPPSGGAAALAVATFFVCLVVCLPIAGYMVRGGFAAHALTAPERLAFRQALMVGLTTFGWAVLAALPISVATMPLRHAGYPLAGQAIGWVLNVAAGLYIVLPRQARRLRLLAGEAA
;
A
#
# COMPACT_ATOMS: atom_id res chain seq x y z
N MET A 1 33.97 59.61 14.12
CA MET A 1 34.02 59.16 15.54
C MET A 1 34.35 57.68 15.50
N ALA A 2 35.64 57.33 15.57
CA ALA A 2 36.34 56.75 16.74
C ALA A 2 35.93 55.27 16.97
N ALA A 3 36.80 54.27 17.15
CA ALA A 3 38.25 54.13 17.19
C ALA A 3 38.58 52.60 17.21
N ARG A 4 39.81 52.24 16.80
CA ARG A 4 40.71 51.16 17.33
C ARG A 4 40.15 49.74 17.57
N ALA A 5 40.65 48.69 16.91
CA ALA A 5 41.98 48.06 17.03
C ALA A 5 42.22 47.29 18.35
N ALA A 6 42.51 45.98 18.22
CA ALA A 6 43.46 45.12 18.97
C ALA A 6 42.84 43.71 19.21
N ARG A 7 43.28 42.59 18.62
CA ARG A 7 44.54 41.81 18.76
C ARG A 7 44.73 41.09 20.10
N ALA A 8 45.13 39.81 19.94
CA ALA A 8 45.96 38.96 20.83
C ALA A 8 45.22 38.21 21.95
N ALA A 9 45.25 36.86 21.90
CA ALA A 9 46.15 35.97 22.68
C ALA A 9 45.48 35.54 24.00
N GLY A 10 45.55 34.33 24.55
CA GLY A 10 46.33 33.11 24.35
C GLY A 10 45.99 32.19 25.54
N ALA A 11 46.78 31.12 25.75
CA ALA A 11 46.77 30.14 26.85
C ALA A 11 45.74 29.00 26.72
N ARG A 12 46.12 27.75 26.37
CA ARG A 12 46.94 26.74 27.08
C ARG A 12 46.51 26.51 28.53
N THR A 13 45.94 25.33 28.81
CA THR A 13 46.19 24.56 30.04
C THR A 13 45.88 23.07 29.87
N SER A 14 46.78 22.29 30.47
CA SER A 14 47.03 20.86 30.44
C SER A 14 46.05 20.03 31.30
N ALA A 15 45.76 18.78 30.87
CA ALA A 15 45.62 17.43 31.52
C ALA A 15 45.30 17.29 33.06
N PRO A 16 45.04 16.09 33.67
CA PRO A 16 45.00 14.70 33.17
C PRO A 16 43.90 13.74 33.74
N ALA A 17 43.85 12.52 33.15
CA ALA A 17 43.61 11.16 33.70
C ALA A 17 42.60 10.84 34.82
N VAL A 18 41.68 9.89 34.51
CA VAL A 18 41.08 8.95 35.49
C VAL A 18 41.18 7.53 34.94
N ARG A 19 41.66 6.61 35.79
CA ARG A 19 42.09 5.24 35.51
C ARG A 19 41.33 4.27 36.41
N ILE A 20 40.39 3.47 35.91
CA ILE A 20 39.74 2.35 36.65
C ILE A 20 39.14 1.40 35.58
N ASN A 21 39.18 0.07 35.55
CA ASN A 21 39.92 -1.02 36.20
C ASN A 21 39.52 -2.28 35.37
N ARG A 22 40.46 -3.04 34.80
CA ARG A 22 40.18 -4.24 33.98
C ARG A 22 40.49 -5.51 34.79
N ARG A 23 39.47 -6.10 35.40
CA ARG A 23 39.33 -7.49 35.91
C ARG A 23 37.82 -7.74 35.88
N THR A 24 37.22 -8.77 35.29
CA THR A 24 37.47 -10.23 35.32
C THR A 24 36.52 -10.88 34.29
N ALA A 25 36.93 -11.98 33.65
CA ALA A 25 36.13 -12.83 32.75
C ALA A 25 35.02 -13.62 33.50
N PRO A 26 34.40 -14.68 32.95
CA PRO A 26 33.73 -14.92 31.65
C PRO A 26 32.24 -15.29 31.86
N ARG A 27 31.38 -15.29 30.82
CA ARG A 27 30.19 -16.16 30.83
C ARG A 27 29.62 -16.43 29.44
N SER A 28 29.57 -17.72 29.18
CA SER A 28 28.80 -18.48 28.20
C SER A 28 27.34 -18.04 28.03
N SER A 29 26.79 -18.44 26.88
CA SER A 29 25.37 -18.57 26.50
C SER A 29 24.74 -17.38 25.75
N VAL A 30 24.89 -17.39 24.43
CA VAL A 30 23.91 -16.76 23.53
C VAL A 30 23.51 -17.78 22.47
N ARG A 31 22.51 -18.59 22.84
CA ARG A 31 21.67 -19.35 21.91
C ARG A 31 20.24 -19.22 22.43
N GLY A 32 19.62 -18.08 22.16
CA GLY A 32 18.28 -17.79 22.69
C GLY A 32 17.67 -16.44 22.32
N THR A 33 18.08 -15.81 21.21
CA THR A 33 17.56 -14.48 20.82
C THR A 33 16.96 -14.39 19.42
N ASP A 34 16.98 -15.46 18.61
CA ASP A 34 16.46 -15.37 17.23
C ASP A 34 14.94 -15.52 17.09
N ASN A 35 14.25 -16.13 18.07
CA ASN A 35 12.80 -16.31 17.95
C ASN A 35 11.98 -15.11 18.45
N LYS A 36 12.52 -14.27 19.34
CA LYS A 36 11.80 -13.10 19.87
C LYS A 36 11.76 -11.95 18.87
N THR A 37 12.87 -11.72 18.16
CA THR A 37 12.95 -10.72 17.09
C THR A 37 12.10 -11.09 15.88
N ARG A 38 11.97 -12.38 15.56
CA ARG A 38 11.13 -12.84 14.43
C ARG A 38 9.63 -12.66 14.70
N THR A 39 9.17 -12.92 15.92
CA THR A 39 7.77 -12.69 16.28
C THR A 39 7.45 -11.22 16.51
N GLU A 40 8.37 -10.42 17.07
CA GLU A 40 8.18 -8.96 17.17
C GLU A 40 8.12 -8.30 15.78
N THR A 41 8.97 -8.69 14.82
CA THR A 41 8.89 -8.17 13.45
C THR A 41 7.66 -8.67 12.67
N GLU A 42 7.15 -9.86 12.99
CA GLU A 42 5.93 -10.39 12.38
C GLU A 42 4.67 -9.70 12.93
N VAL A 43 4.63 -9.41 14.22
CA VAL A 43 3.55 -8.63 14.87
C VAL A 43 3.58 -7.18 14.39
N ASP A 44 4.76 -6.59 14.21
CA ASP A 44 4.92 -5.21 13.74
C ASP A 44 4.58 -5.04 12.25
N MET A 45 4.72 -6.11 11.44
CA MET A 45 4.35 -6.07 10.02
C MET A 45 2.85 -5.84 9.77
N PHE A 46 1.99 -6.25 10.71
CA PHE A 46 0.53 -6.06 10.62
C PHE A 46 0.01 -4.89 11.47
N GLN A 47 0.87 -4.27 12.27
CA GLN A 47 0.47 -3.08 13.03
C GLN A 47 0.55 -1.83 12.16
N MET A 48 -0.61 -1.19 12.03
CA MET A 48 -0.68 0.15 11.49
C MET A 48 -0.22 1.11 12.58
N LEU A 49 0.94 1.72 12.37
CA LEU A 49 1.44 2.83 13.17
C LEU A 49 0.93 4.15 12.51
N PRO A 50 0.41 5.12 13.27
CA PRO A 50 0.03 5.06 14.68
C PRO A 50 -1.13 4.06 14.91
N SER A 51 -1.23 3.48 16.11
CA SER A 51 -2.30 2.55 16.46
C SER A 51 -3.67 3.24 16.34
N MET A 52 -4.44 2.84 15.33
CA MET A 52 -5.77 3.40 15.04
C MET A 52 -6.89 2.47 15.51
N THR A 53 -7.96 3.07 16.06
CA THR A 53 -9.24 2.39 16.32
C THR A 53 -9.86 1.87 15.03
N PHE A 54 -10.67 0.82 15.13
CA PHE A 54 -11.34 0.20 13.97
C PHE A 54 -12.10 1.23 13.12
N GLY A 55 -12.86 2.12 13.75
CA GLY A 55 -13.63 3.17 13.05
C GLY A 55 -12.74 4.13 12.25
N ARG A 56 -11.57 4.51 12.79
CA ARG A 56 -10.62 5.38 12.08
C ARG A 56 -9.97 4.65 10.90
N ARG A 57 -9.63 3.36 11.05
CA ARG A 57 -9.14 2.52 9.94
C ARG A 57 -10.20 2.37 8.84
N LEU A 58 -11.46 2.14 9.23
CA LEU A 58 -12.58 2.04 8.30
C LEU A 58 -12.80 3.35 7.55
N SER A 59 -12.72 4.49 8.21
CA SER A 59 -12.84 5.81 7.57
C SER A 59 -11.72 6.07 6.57
N VAL A 60 -10.46 5.78 6.94
CA VAL A 60 -9.31 5.94 6.04
C VAL A 60 -9.42 5.01 4.83
N TRP A 61 -9.75 3.73 5.07
CA TRP A 61 -9.96 2.76 4.00
C TRP A 61 -11.10 3.19 3.07
N TRP A 62 -12.23 3.60 3.64
CA TRP A 62 -13.39 4.06 2.88
C TRP A 62 -13.06 5.27 2.01
N SER A 63 -12.38 6.27 2.58
CA SER A 63 -11.91 7.46 1.87
C SER A 63 -10.94 7.10 0.74
N CYS A 64 -9.96 6.22 1.01
CA CYS A 64 -9.02 5.75 -0.01
C CYS A 64 -9.73 4.97 -1.11
N MET A 65 -10.65 4.09 -0.76
CA MET A 65 -11.44 3.30 -1.70
C MET A 65 -12.26 4.22 -2.61
N TRP A 66 -13.02 5.17 -2.05
CA TRP A 66 -13.84 6.08 -2.86
C TRP A 66 -13.01 6.95 -3.79
N ARG A 67 -11.87 7.48 -3.33
CA ARG A 67 -10.97 8.27 -4.18
C ARG A 67 -10.37 7.43 -5.31
N GLN A 68 -9.97 6.20 -5.03
CA GLN A 68 -9.46 5.28 -6.07
C GLN A 68 -10.53 4.90 -7.08
N THR A 69 -11.73 4.54 -6.61
CA THR A 69 -12.85 4.14 -7.46
C THR A 69 -13.29 5.31 -8.35
N LEU A 70 -13.50 6.49 -7.78
CA LEU A 70 -13.93 7.66 -8.56
C LEU A 70 -12.87 8.10 -9.59
N ALA A 71 -11.59 8.05 -9.23
CA ALA A 71 -10.52 8.43 -10.16
C ALA A 71 -10.28 7.40 -11.26
N SER A 72 -10.55 6.11 -11.01
CA SER A 72 -10.40 5.03 -12.00
C SER A 72 -11.66 4.79 -12.83
N ALA A 73 -12.84 5.20 -12.35
CA ALA A 73 -14.12 4.97 -13.03
C ALA A 73 -14.14 5.47 -14.49
N PRO A 74 -13.65 6.69 -14.84
CA PRO A 74 -13.65 7.14 -16.23
C PRO A 74 -12.82 6.24 -17.15
N VAL A 75 -11.68 5.73 -16.65
CA VAL A 75 -10.79 4.83 -17.40
C VAL A 75 -11.49 3.50 -17.68
N TRP A 76 -12.20 2.95 -16.70
CA TRP A 76 -12.98 1.73 -16.86
C TRP A 76 -14.18 1.91 -17.78
N ILE A 77 -14.95 3.00 -17.62
CA ILE A 77 -16.09 3.32 -18.48
C ILE A 77 -15.64 3.44 -19.94
N LEU A 78 -14.53 4.13 -20.19
CA LEU A 78 -13.97 4.26 -21.53
C LEU A 78 -13.52 2.91 -22.09
N GLY A 79 -12.84 2.07 -21.30
CA GLY A 79 -12.44 0.73 -21.73
C GLY A 79 -13.63 -0.15 -22.09
N VAL A 80 -14.68 -0.17 -21.26
CA VAL A 80 -15.93 -0.89 -21.52
C VAL A 80 -16.62 -0.35 -22.77
N ALA A 81 -16.65 0.97 -22.97
CA ALA A 81 -17.23 1.58 -24.15
C ALA A 81 -16.48 1.16 -25.43
N ILE A 82 -15.14 1.16 -25.42
CA ILE A 82 -14.31 0.73 -26.56
C ILE A 82 -14.60 -0.73 -26.92
N VAL A 83 -14.59 -1.63 -25.93
CA VAL A 83 -14.87 -3.06 -26.13
C VAL A 83 -16.30 -3.27 -26.61
N GLY A 84 -17.27 -2.62 -25.97
CA GLY A 84 -18.69 -2.70 -26.33
C GLY A 84 -18.98 -2.20 -27.74
N LEU A 85 -18.38 -1.07 -28.15
CA LEU A 85 -18.49 -0.53 -29.51
C LEU A 85 -17.81 -1.43 -30.54
N SER A 86 -16.68 -2.05 -30.20
CA SER A 86 -16.02 -3.00 -31.10
C SER A 86 -16.86 -4.26 -31.31
N ILE A 87 -17.48 -4.78 -30.24
CA ILE A 87 -18.38 -5.92 -30.32
C ILE A 87 -19.63 -5.54 -31.13
N SER A 88 -20.26 -4.39 -30.87
CA SER A 88 -21.47 -3.98 -31.59
C SER A 88 -21.25 -3.80 -33.09
N ARG A 89 -20.07 -3.29 -33.50
CA ARG A 89 -19.67 -3.16 -34.91
C ARG A 89 -19.37 -4.49 -35.60
N THR A 90 -18.97 -5.52 -34.84
CA THR A 90 -18.59 -6.83 -35.40
C THR A 90 -19.72 -7.87 -35.28
N HIS A 91 -20.67 -7.67 -34.37
CA HIS A 91 -21.78 -8.58 -34.08
C HIS A 91 -23.15 -8.05 -34.53
N SER A 92 -23.23 -7.39 -35.69
CA SER A 92 -24.52 -7.04 -36.28
C SER A 92 -25.35 -8.26 -36.75
N ALA A 93 -24.81 -9.48 -36.66
CA ALA A 93 -25.54 -10.74 -36.88
C ALA A 93 -25.77 -11.47 -35.54
N ALA A 94 -27.04 -11.58 -35.14
CA ALA A 94 -27.45 -12.17 -33.87
C ALA A 94 -26.97 -13.63 -33.69
N GLY A 95 -26.45 -13.95 -32.51
CA GLY A 95 -26.24 -15.34 -32.05
C GLY A 95 -24.84 -15.94 -32.17
N ARG A 96 -23.84 -15.23 -32.70
CA ARG A 96 -22.45 -15.74 -32.74
C ARG A 96 -21.68 -15.42 -31.45
N PRO A 97 -20.93 -16.38 -30.88
CA PRO A 97 -20.03 -16.11 -29.74
C PRO A 97 -18.98 -15.05 -30.12
N PRO A 98 -18.49 -14.26 -29.13
CA PRO A 98 -17.52 -13.20 -29.39
C PRO A 98 -16.34 -13.73 -30.19
N SER A 99 -15.99 -13.04 -31.27
CA SER A 99 -14.83 -13.41 -32.09
C SER A 99 -13.56 -13.43 -31.23
N GLY A 100 -12.58 -14.27 -31.59
CA GLY A 100 -11.28 -14.30 -30.89
C GLY A 100 -10.60 -12.93 -30.84
N GLY A 101 -10.84 -12.08 -31.85
CA GLY A 101 -10.38 -10.69 -31.87
C GLY A 101 -11.05 -9.81 -30.80
N ALA A 102 -12.36 -9.95 -30.58
CA ALA A 102 -13.06 -9.22 -29.52
C ALA A 102 -12.60 -9.65 -28.12
N ALA A 103 -12.36 -10.95 -27.92
CA ALA A 103 -11.80 -11.46 -26.68
C ALA A 103 -10.37 -10.93 -26.44
N ALA A 104 -9.52 -10.95 -27.46
CA ALA A 104 -8.16 -10.39 -27.38
C ALA A 104 -8.18 -8.89 -27.09
N LEU A 105 -9.08 -8.13 -27.72
CA LEU A 105 -9.26 -6.71 -27.46
C LEU A 105 -9.73 -6.43 -26.03
N ALA A 106 -10.67 -7.22 -25.51
CA ALA A 106 -11.13 -7.10 -24.13
C ALA A 106 -9.98 -7.33 -23.14
N VAL A 107 -9.17 -8.37 -23.37
CA VAL A 107 -7.98 -8.68 -22.56
C VAL A 107 -6.95 -7.55 -22.64
N ALA A 108 -6.62 -7.08 -23.84
CA ALA A 108 -5.67 -5.98 -24.03
C ALA A 108 -6.15 -4.70 -23.35
N THR A 109 -7.42 -4.34 -23.54
CA THR A 109 -8.04 -3.16 -22.92
C THR A 109 -8.01 -3.26 -21.40
N PHE A 110 -8.30 -4.44 -20.84
CA PHE A 110 -8.20 -4.69 -19.41
C PHE A 110 -6.79 -4.39 -18.87
N PHE A 111 -5.74 -4.90 -19.53
CA PHE A 111 -4.36 -4.64 -19.11
C PHE A 111 -3.97 -3.16 -19.26
N VAL A 112 -4.39 -2.49 -20.34
CA VAL A 112 -4.14 -1.06 -20.53
C VAL A 112 -4.82 -0.24 -19.45
N CYS A 113 -6.11 -0.47 -19.19
CA CYS A 113 -6.85 0.19 -18.10
C CYS A 113 -6.17 -0.06 -16.76
N LEU A 114 -5.73 -1.28 -16.49
CA LEU A 114 -5.03 -1.64 -15.25
C LEU A 114 -3.73 -0.85 -15.10
N VAL A 115 -2.88 -0.84 -16.12
CA VAL A 115 -1.59 -0.10 -16.11
C VAL A 115 -1.81 1.39 -15.88
N VAL A 116 -2.86 1.98 -16.48
CA VAL A 116 -3.22 3.40 -16.28
C VAL A 116 -3.78 3.65 -14.87
N CYS A 117 -4.59 2.72 -14.34
CA CYS A 117 -5.17 2.85 -13.00
C CYS A 117 -4.14 2.71 -11.87
N LEU A 118 -3.03 1.98 -12.07
CA LEU A 118 -2.00 1.79 -11.05
C LEU A 118 -1.42 3.11 -10.50
N PRO A 119 -0.86 4.02 -11.32
CA PRO A 119 -0.34 5.30 -10.80
C PRO A 119 -1.45 6.18 -10.23
N ILE A 120 -2.65 6.17 -10.83
CA ILE A 120 -3.82 6.91 -10.31
C ILE A 120 -4.15 6.45 -8.89
N ALA A 121 -4.21 5.13 -8.67
CA ALA A 121 -4.44 4.56 -7.36
C ALA A 121 -3.36 4.99 -6.36
N GLY A 122 -2.07 4.97 -6.76
CA GLY A 122 -0.97 5.45 -5.93
C GLY A 122 -1.11 6.91 -5.48
N TYR A 123 -1.47 7.81 -6.40
CA TYR A 123 -1.73 9.21 -6.08
C TYR A 123 -2.93 9.39 -5.15
N MET A 124 -4.01 8.63 -5.38
CA MET A 124 -5.23 8.72 -4.57
C MET A 124 -5.07 8.12 -3.17
N VAL A 125 -4.29 7.04 -3.00
CA VAL A 125 -3.92 6.49 -1.69
C VAL A 125 -3.20 7.57 -0.88
N ARG A 126 -2.17 8.19 -1.48
CA ARG A 126 -1.44 9.27 -0.83
C ARG A 126 -2.35 10.45 -0.48
N GLY A 127 -3.27 10.85 -1.37
CA GLY A 127 -4.27 11.88 -1.10
C GLY A 127 -5.22 11.53 0.05
N GLY A 128 -5.65 10.27 0.15
CA GLY A 128 -6.46 9.77 1.26
C GLY A 128 -5.72 9.80 2.60
N PHE A 129 -4.45 9.38 2.61
CA PHE A 129 -3.61 9.46 3.80
C PHE A 129 -3.37 10.92 4.25
N ALA A 130 -3.04 11.80 3.31
CA ALA A 130 -2.87 13.23 3.60
C ALA A 130 -4.16 13.87 4.16
N ALA A 131 -5.33 13.52 3.60
CA ALA A 131 -6.63 14.02 4.07
C ALA A 131 -6.97 13.57 5.51
N HIS A 132 -6.40 12.46 5.98
CA HIS A 132 -6.57 11.96 7.35
C HIS A 132 -5.40 12.30 8.28
N ALA A 133 -4.53 13.24 7.87
CA ALA A 133 -3.33 13.66 8.61
C ALA A 133 -2.41 12.49 8.99
N LEU A 134 -2.31 11.50 8.09
CA LEU A 134 -1.37 10.38 8.20
C LEU A 134 -0.06 10.69 7.46
N THR A 135 1.03 10.03 7.86
CA THR A 135 2.33 10.17 7.19
C THR A 135 2.20 9.90 5.69
N ALA A 136 2.45 10.94 4.90
CA ALA A 136 2.52 10.86 3.45
C ALA A 136 3.62 11.82 2.94
N PRO A 137 4.41 11.43 1.94
CA PRO A 137 5.44 12.31 1.37
C PRO A 137 4.82 13.56 0.76
N GLU A 138 5.52 14.70 0.73
CA GLU A 138 5.01 15.95 0.12
C GLU A 138 4.95 15.92 -1.40
N ARG A 139 5.79 15.13 -2.07
CA ARG A 139 5.73 14.90 -3.53
C ARG A 139 5.92 13.42 -3.82
N LEU A 140 5.12 12.88 -4.72
CA LEU A 140 5.19 11.48 -5.13
C LEU A 140 5.61 11.44 -6.59
N ALA A 141 6.81 10.94 -6.87
CA ALA A 141 7.25 10.74 -8.24
C ALA A 141 6.40 9.67 -8.93
N PHE A 142 6.28 9.72 -10.25
CA PHE A 142 5.47 8.75 -11.02
C PHE A 142 5.82 7.29 -10.70
N ARG A 143 7.11 6.97 -10.63
CA ARG A 143 7.59 5.62 -10.26
C ARG A 143 7.16 5.20 -8.85
N GLN A 144 7.15 6.14 -7.90
CA GLN A 144 6.69 5.88 -6.53
C GLN A 144 5.17 5.66 -6.50
N ALA A 145 4.40 6.45 -7.25
CA ALA A 145 2.96 6.28 -7.42
C ALA A 145 2.62 4.89 -7.99
N LEU A 146 3.32 4.51 -9.06
CA LEU A 146 3.16 3.20 -9.69
C LEU A 146 3.50 2.06 -8.73
N MET A 147 4.58 2.19 -7.95
CA MET A 147 4.93 1.20 -6.93
C MET A 147 3.89 1.09 -5.82
N VAL A 148 3.36 2.20 -5.32
CA VAL A 148 2.28 2.20 -4.30
C VAL A 148 1.01 1.54 -4.86
N GLY A 149 0.62 1.90 -6.09
CA GLY A 149 -0.49 1.27 -6.80
C GLY A 149 -0.28 -0.23 -7.00
N LEU A 150 0.91 -0.66 -7.41
CA LEU A 150 1.24 -2.07 -7.61
C LEU A 150 1.19 -2.86 -6.30
N THR A 151 1.67 -2.33 -5.18
CA THR A 151 1.49 -3.00 -3.88
C THR A 151 0.04 -3.07 -3.48
N THR A 152 -0.73 -2.01 -3.70
CA THR A 152 -2.16 -1.99 -3.37
C THR A 152 -2.89 -3.06 -4.16
N PHE A 153 -2.71 -3.07 -5.48
CA PHE A 153 -3.35 -4.01 -6.38
C PHE A 153 -2.86 -5.44 -6.13
N GLY A 154 -1.55 -5.65 -6.01
CA GLY A 154 -0.96 -6.97 -5.77
C GLY A 154 -1.49 -7.61 -4.49
N TRP A 155 -1.56 -6.86 -3.39
CA TRP A 155 -2.10 -7.39 -2.13
C TRP A 155 -3.62 -7.55 -2.15
N ALA A 156 -4.34 -6.67 -2.85
CA ALA A 156 -5.77 -6.83 -3.04
C ALA A 156 -6.07 -8.12 -3.83
N VAL A 157 -5.33 -8.40 -4.91
CA VAL A 157 -5.48 -9.63 -5.70
C VAL A 157 -5.12 -10.86 -4.86
N LEU A 158 -3.97 -10.83 -4.17
CA LEU A 158 -3.53 -11.94 -3.32
C LEU A 158 -4.53 -12.24 -2.20
N ALA A 159 -5.22 -11.23 -1.66
CA ALA A 159 -6.26 -11.44 -0.66
C ALA A 159 -7.60 -11.87 -1.30
N ALA A 160 -7.95 -11.33 -2.47
CA ALA A 160 -9.21 -11.62 -3.14
C ALA A 160 -9.28 -13.06 -3.69
N LEU A 161 -8.17 -13.62 -4.17
CA LEU A 161 -8.12 -14.99 -4.70
C LEU A 161 -8.61 -16.05 -3.70
N PRO A 162 -8.05 -16.19 -2.48
CA PRO A 162 -8.53 -17.17 -1.52
C PRO A 162 -9.97 -16.90 -1.06
N ILE A 163 -10.38 -15.63 -0.95
CA ILE A 163 -11.77 -15.27 -0.64
C ILE A 163 -12.72 -15.76 -1.76
N SER A 164 -12.31 -15.59 -3.01
CA SER A 164 -13.09 -16.05 -4.17
C SER A 164 -13.25 -17.57 -4.17
N VAL A 165 -12.14 -18.30 -3.94
CA VAL A 165 -12.16 -19.77 -3.83
C VAL A 165 -13.04 -20.22 -2.66
N ALA A 166 -12.95 -19.56 -1.50
CA ALA A 166 -13.76 -19.91 -0.33
C ALA A 166 -15.26 -19.61 -0.50
N THR A 167 -15.62 -18.60 -1.28
CA THR A 167 -17.02 -18.21 -1.53
C THR A 167 -17.63 -18.88 -2.76
N MET A 168 -16.81 -19.48 -3.63
CA MET A 168 -17.25 -20.18 -4.83
C MET A 168 -18.28 -21.29 -4.57
N PRO A 169 -18.12 -22.17 -3.56
CA PRO A 169 -19.10 -23.22 -3.26
C PRO A 169 -20.47 -22.64 -2.89
N LEU A 170 -20.49 -21.58 -2.06
CA LEU A 170 -21.73 -20.90 -1.66
C LEU A 170 -22.48 -20.30 -2.86
N ARG A 171 -21.74 -19.73 -3.82
CA ARG A 171 -22.32 -19.16 -5.04
C ARG A 171 -22.89 -20.22 -5.97
N HIS A 172 -22.27 -21.40 -6.04
CA HIS A 172 -22.73 -22.52 -6.86
C HIS A 172 -23.84 -23.34 -6.17
N ALA A 173 -23.92 -23.31 -4.84
CA ALA A 173 -24.93 -24.01 -4.04
C ALA A 173 -26.30 -23.31 -3.99
N GLY A 174 -26.57 -22.34 -4.89
CA GLY A 174 -27.86 -21.65 -4.96
C GLY A 174 -28.02 -20.43 -4.05
N TYR A 175 -26.96 -20.00 -3.34
CA TYR A 175 -26.97 -18.79 -2.52
C TYR A 175 -26.02 -17.70 -3.06
N PRO A 176 -26.25 -17.19 -4.30
CA PRO A 176 -25.33 -16.25 -4.93
C PRO A 176 -25.20 -14.94 -4.14
N LEU A 177 -26.29 -14.46 -3.55
CA LEU A 177 -26.30 -13.23 -2.76
C LEU A 177 -25.53 -13.38 -1.44
N ALA A 178 -25.69 -14.50 -0.73
CA ALA A 178 -24.99 -14.74 0.53
C ALA A 178 -23.48 -14.92 0.28
N GLY A 179 -23.10 -15.69 -0.74
CA GLY A 179 -21.70 -15.85 -1.14
C GLY A 179 -21.06 -14.51 -1.54
N GLN A 180 -21.81 -13.66 -2.25
CA GLN A 180 -21.35 -12.32 -2.61
C GLN A 180 -21.19 -11.40 -1.40
N ALA A 181 -22.15 -11.40 -0.47
CA ALA A 181 -22.10 -10.58 0.74
C ALA A 181 -20.91 -10.98 1.64
N ILE A 182 -20.71 -12.29 1.85
CA ILE A 182 -19.57 -12.82 2.61
C ILE A 182 -18.27 -12.45 1.91
N GLY A 183 -18.19 -12.62 0.59
CA GLY A 183 -17.03 -12.20 -0.19
C GLY A 183 -16.71 -10.72 -0.02
N TRP A 184 -17.72 -9.85 -0.04
CA TRP A 184 -17.54 -8.41 0.22
C TRP A 184 -17.00 -8.14 1.62
N VAL A 185 -17.60 -8.71 2.66
CA VAL A 185 -17.15 -8.52 4.05
C VAL A 185 -15.70 -8.98 4.23
N LEU A 186 -15.34 -10.13 3.66
CA LEU A 186 -13.97 -10.64 3.70
C LEU A 186 -13.00 -9.73 2.95
N ASN A 187 -13.41 -9.16 1.80
CA ASN A 187 -12.57 -8.21 1.05
C ASN A 187 -12.39 -6.89 1.82
N VAL A 188 -13.42 -6.41 2.52
CA VAL A 188 -13.32 -5.24 3.41
C VAL A 188 -12.32 -5.53 4.54
N ALA A 189 -12.45 -6.69 5.19
CA ALA A 189 -11.53 -7.10 6.25
C ALA A 189 -10.09 -7.21 5.73
N ALA A 190 -9.88 -7.85 4.57
CA ALA A 190 -8.57 -7.91 3.93
C ALA A 190 -8.03 -6.52 3.58
N GLY A 191 -8.88 -5.62 3.08
CA GLY A 191 -8.53 -4.23 2.80
C GLY A 191 -8.02 -3.51 4.04
N LEU A 192 -8.70 -3.67 5.17
CA LEU A 192 -8.37 -3.02 6.45
C LEU A 192 -7.12 -3.58 7.12
N TYR A 193 -6.96 -4.91 7.12
CA TYR A 193 -5.93 -5.58 7.93
C TYR A 193 -4.70 -5.99 7.13
N ILE A 194 -4.80 -6.12 5.81
CA ILE A 194 -3.69 -6.58 4.95
C ILE A 194 -3.20 -5.44 4.06
N VAL A 195 -4.11 -4.75 3.36
CA VAL A 195 -3.74 -3.75 2.34
C VAL A 195 -3.38 -2.41 2.99
N LEU A 196 -4.21 -1.92 3.91
CA LEU A 196 -4.04 -0.61 4.54
C LEU A 196 -2.70 -0.46 5.30
N PRO A 197 -2.27 -1.42 6.15
CA PRO A 197 -1.00 -1.29 6.88
C PRO A 197 0.21 -1.30 5.94
N ARG A 198 0.13 -2.03 4.82
CA ARG A 198 1.21 -2.06 3.82
C ARG A 198 1.28 -0.79 2.98
N GLN A 199 0.15 -0.18 2.66
CA GLN A 199 0.11 1.17 2.08
C GLN A 199 0.76 2.18 3.02
N ALA A 200 0.38 2.16 4.30
CA ALA A 200 0.94 3.04 5.32
C ALA A 200 2.45 2.87 5.45
N ARG A 201 2.94 1.63 5.59
CA ARG A 201 4.37 1.32 5.69
C ARG A 201 5.13 1.82 4.47
N ARG A 202 4.60 1.62 3.26
CA ARG A 202 5.28 2.06 2.04
C ARG A 202 5.31 3.57 1.90
N LEU A 203 4.24 4.27 2.26
CA LEU A 203 4.23 5.74 2.27
C LEU A 203 5.20 6.32 3.30
N ARG A 204 5.34 5.71 4.47
CA ARG A 204 6.33 6.10 5.49
C ARG A 204 7.77 5.94 5.00
N LEU A 205 8.09 4.78 4.41
CA LEU A 205 9.40 4.54 3.79
C LEU A 205 9.72 5.58 2.70
N LEU A 206 8.70 6.00 1.93
CA LEU A 206 8.85 7.03 0.90
C LEU A 206 8.92 8.46 1.46
N ALA A 207 8.37 8.70 2.65
CA ALA A 207 8.42 9.98 3.34
C ALA A 207 9.75 10.23 4.07
N GLY A 208 10.68 9.27 4.07
CA GLY A 208 11.97 9.40 4.74
C GLY A 208 11.92 9.13 6.25
N GLU A 209 10.78 8.67 6.78
CA GLU A 209 10.69 8.09 8.11
C GLU A 209 11.29 6.67 8.05
N ALA A 210 12.61 6.59 7.99
CA ALA A 210 13.33 5.40 8.41
C ALA A 210 13.05 5.21 9.91
N ALA A 211 12.50 4.05 10.25
CA ALA A 211 12.56 3.54 11.61
C ALA A 211 14.02 3.44 12.08
#